data_AF-A0A969BP80-F1
#
_entry.id   AF-A0A969BP80-F1
#
_cell.length_a   1.000
_cell.length_b   1.000
_cell.length_c   1.000
_cell.angle_alpha   90.00
_cell.angle_beta   90.00
_cell.angle_gamma   90.00
#
_symmetry.space_group_name_H-M   'P 1'
#
loop_
_entity.id
_entity.type
_entity.pdbx_description
1 polymer ?
#
loop_
_entity_poly.entity_id
_entity_poly.type
_entity_poly.pdbx_seq_one_letter_code
_entity_poly.pdbx_strand_id
1 'polypeptide(L)'
;MSQPPEILLSALASWRASCCFSRVSAVTNISTYRFAELTGLKELRDELSTSCKNWELKGTILLSTEGINMFVAGAGEKIEKLLAKLRKIPGLEDLAPKVSLSETQPFNRMLVRIKKEIISFGVESIRPANYTSPKIAAAELKRWLDEGKPITLLDTRNDYEVKLGTFKGAVIPHIQTFREFPDAVRKLPEALKDQPVVMFCTGGIRCEKAGPFMEQEGFRNIYQLDGGILKYFEECGGDHYDGECFVFDQRVGVDPGLRETDSAICFACQAPLDKTDQEDSRYVVGVSCPHCFRSQPEKMAERIAMLQEAIFKITHPLPGSFLLENRRPVNVPASHEGRTLLETLIEIFPQISPEEWEARCDAGRFVNYGGTVRGKDHIVRGGERVVQIFPPAAEPAVSGDIRILFEDEAILVVHKPAPLPMHASGRFHRNTLQHILNEAYAPKYPRPVHRLDSNTTGLVVFARTRHFCRLLQRQFLESAVDKRYLVRAHGHPQADAFFSEAPISAEPDVMGTRGIDESDGLASRTDFQVIKRCDDGTTLLEAKLGTGRTNQIRVHLWELGHPVIGDPAYLTDRKIGDKQTLEVEDPPLQLHAWKLSLNILERRGVEF
;
A
#
# COMPACT_ATOMS: atom_id res chain seq x y z
N MET A 1 40.65 70.30 -18.31
CA MET A 1 41.47 70.30 -17.07
C MET A 1 41.51 68.88 -16.53
N SER A 2 42.69 68.44 -16.09
CA SER A 2 43.02 67.27 -15.24
C SER A 2 42.76 65.83 -15.75
N GLN A 3 43.86 65.07 -15.95
CA GLN A 3 43.94 63.58 -15.99
C GLN A 3 43.62 62.95 -14.61
N PRO A 4 43.45 61.61 -14.45
CA PRO A 4 44.59 60.67 -14.29
C PRO A 4 44.29 59.22 -14.84
N PRO A 5 45.01 58.12 -14.52
CA PRO A 5 46.16 57.61 -15.29
C PRO A 5 46.13 56.08 -15.62
N GLU A 6 47.13 55.67 -16.42
CA GLU A 6 47.53 54.30 -16.76
C GLU A 6 47.90 53.44 -15.54
N ILE A 7 47.11 52.41 -15.20
CA ILE A 7 47.59 51.15 -14.58
C ILE A 7 46.58 50.06 -14.95
N LEU A 8 46.85 49.22 -15.96
CA LEU A 8 46.32 47.84 -16.12
C LEU A 8 46.70 47.18 -17.47
N LEU A 9 47.94 47.30 -17.92
CA LEU A 9 48.42 46.59 -19.13
C LEU A 9 49.63 45.67 -18.90
N SER A 10 49.91 45.28 -17.65
CA SER A 10 50.92 44.26 -17.32
C SER A 10 50.39 43.03 -16.58
N ALA A 11 49.08 42.92 -16.32
CA ALA A 11 48.49 41.79 -15.57
C ALA A 11 47.87 40.69 -16.46
N LEU A 12 47.90 40.82 -17.79
CA LEU A 12 47.28 39.86 -18.72
C LEU A 12 48.28 38.96 -19.46
N ALA A 13 49.58 39.05 -19.16
CA ALA A 13 50.62 38.26 -19.81
C ALA A 13 51.24 37.14 -18.93
N SER A 14 50.88 37.02 -17.64
CA SER A 14 51.36 35.91 -16.78
C SER A 14 50.29 34.88 -16.39
N TRP A 15 49.05 35.04 -16.86
CA TRP A 15 47.94 34.12 -16.58
C TRP A 15 47.61 33.16 -17.74
N ARG A 16 48.62 32.81 -18.55
CA ARG A 16 48.50 31.82 -19.64
C ARG A 16 49.62 30.77 -19.69
N ALA A 17 50.44 30.67 -18.64
CA ALA A 17 51.51 29.68 -18.55
C ALA A 17 51.48 28.85 -17.24
N SER A 18 50.31 28.70 -16.62
CA SER A 18 50.11 27.75 -15.51
C SER A 18 48.72 27.11 -15.53
N CYS A 19 48.20 26.81 -16.73
CA CYS A 19 47.17 25.77 -16.87
C CYS A 19 47.90 24.43 -16.87
N CYS A 20 48.36 24.06 -15.69
CA CYS A 20 48.83 22.71 -15.41
C CYS A 20 47.61 21.80 -15.61
N PHE A 21 47.75 20.79 -16.48
CA PHE A 21 46.79 19.70 -16.69
C PHE A 21 46.07 19.32 -15.39
N SER A 22 44.82 19.77 -15.19
CA SER A 22 43.96 19.17 -14.18
C SER A 22 43.51 17.83 -14.72
N ARG A 23 44.29 16.77 -14.45
CA ARG A 23 43.82 15.40 -14.60
C ARG A 23 42.52 15.29 -13.80
N VAL A 24 41.38 15.10 -14.49
CA VAL A 24 40.16 14.62 -13.84
C VAL A 24 40.55 13.32 -13.15
N SER A 25 40.56 13.30 -11.82
CA SER A 25 40.92 12.10 -11.08
C SER A 25 39.82 11.06 -11.31
N ALA A 26 40.12 10.03 -12.10
CA ALA A 26 39.18 8.95 -12.37
C ALA A 26 38.64 8.36 -11.06
N VAL A 27 37.32 8.22 -10.96
CA VAL A 27 36.67 7.55 -9.81
C VAL A 27 36.93 6.06 -9.94
N THR A 28 37.40 5.45 -8.85
CA THR A 28 37.63 4.01 -8.76
C THR A 28 36.36 3.34 -8.26
N ASN A 29 35.78 2.46 -9.07
CA ASN A 29 34.63 1.63 -8.72
C ASN A 29 35.13 0.22 -8.42
N ILE A 30 34.73 -0.31 -7.27
CA ILE A 30 34.98 -1.71 -6.89
C ILE A 30 33.70 -2.51 -6.79
N SER A 31 33.77 -3.75 -7.22
CA SER A 31 32.79 -4.79 -6.90
C SER A 31 33.51 -6.00 -6.32
N THR A 32 33.04 -6.50 -5.18
CA THR A 32 33.59 -7.70 -4.56
C THR A 32 32.60 -8.38 -3.63
N TYR A 33 32.79 -9.67 -3.40
CA TYR A 33 32.05 -10.44 -2.43
C TYR A 33 32.95 -11.49 -1.80
N ARG A 34 32.56 -11.98 -0.62
CA ARG A 34 33.19 -13.11 0.04
C ARG A 34 32.17 -13.79 0.93
N PHE A 35 32.03 -15.10 0.77
CA PHE A 35 31.31 -15.94 1.72
C PHE A 35 32.26 -16.28 2.87
N ALA A 36 31.88 -15.87 4.07
CA ALA A 36 32.64 -16.07 5.30
C ALA A 36 31.67 -15.93 6.48
N GLU A 37 31.84 -16.71 7.54
CA GLU A 37 31.00 -16.56 8.73
C GLU A 37 31.31 -15.24 9.43
N LEU A 38 30.35 -14.31 9.41
CA LEU A 38 30.49 -13.00 10.04
C LEU A 38 29.61 -12.89 11.29
N THR A 39 30.20 -12.37 12.37
CA THR A 39 29.52 -12.06 13.64
C THR A 39 29.59 -10.56 13.92
N GLY A 40 28.84 -10.07 14.92
CA GLY A 40 28.87 -8.64 15.29
C GLY A 40 28.42 -7.70 14.16
N LEU A 41 27.44 -8.11 13.35
CA LEU A 41 27.07 -7.38 12.12
C LEU A 41 26.57 -5.95 12.38
N LYS A 42 25.99 -5.68 13.56
CA LYS A 42 25.48 -4.35 13.91
C LYS A 42 26.63 -3.38 14.13
N GLU A 43 27.62 -3.80 14.91
CA GLU A 43 28.84 -3.06 15.21
C GLU A 43 29.64 -2.84 13.92
N LEU A 44 29.83 -3.88 13.11
CA LEU A 44 30.52 -3.80 11.83
C LEU A 44 29.82 -2.85 10.85
N ARG A 45 28.48 -2.89 10.78
CA ARG A 45 27.69 -1.97 9.96
C ARG A 45 27.97 -0.52 10.35
N ASP A 46 27.94 -0.21 11.64
CA ASP A 46 28.07 1.16 12.14
C ASP A 46 29.49 1.69 11.93
N GLU A 47 30.49 0.83 12.12
CA GLU A 47 31.90 1.13 11.87
C GLU A 47 32.19 1.39 10.38
N LEU A 48 31.71 0.51 9.49
CA LEU A 48 31.89 0.65 8.04
C LEU A 48 31.12 1.87 7.52
N SER A 49 29.91 2.11 8.00
CA SER A 49 29.11 3.28 7.61
C SER A 49 29.83 4.58 7.99
N THR A 50 30.38 4.65 9.20
CA THR A 50 31.14 5.82 9.66
C THR A 50 32.42 6.01 8.86
N SER A 51 33.20 4.93 8.67
CA SER A 51 34.47 4.97 7.93
C SER A 51 34.26 5.40 6.47
N CYS A 52 33.31 4.78 5.77
CA CYS A 52 33.01 5.10 4.38
C CYS A 52 32.52 6.54 4.21
N LYS A 53 31.69 7.03 5.14
CA LYS A 53 31.23 8.43 5.14
C LYS A 53 32.40 9.41 5.32
N ASN A 54 33.32 9.13 6.27
CA ASN A 54 34.51 9.96 6.50
C ASN A 54 35.50 9.94 5.34
N TRP A 55 35.45 8.90 4.50
CA TRP A 55 36.28 8.77 3.31
C TRP A 55 35.57 9.19 2.02
N GLU A 56 34.35 9.73 2.13
CA GLU A 56 33.54 10.18 0.99
C GLU A 56 33.30 9.08 -0.07
N LEU A 57 33.27 7.83 0.39
CA LEU A 57 32.89 6.69 -0.43
C LEU A 57 31.37 6.64 -0.58
N LYS A 58 30.89 6.25 -1.75
CA LYS A 58 29.46 6.00 -2.01
C LYS A 58 29.28 4.60 -2.59
N GLY A 59 28.11 4.02 -2.41
CA GLY A 59 27.86 2.64 -2.81
C GLY A 59 27.03 1.87 -1.79
N THR A 60 27.06 0.55 -1.90
CA THR A 60 26.36 -0.36 -1.01
C THR A 60 27.29 -1.46 -0.53
N ILE A 61 27.32 -1.68 0.79
CA ILE A 61 27.88 -2.87 1.43
C ILE A 61 26.72 -3.65 2.05
N LEU A 62 26.58 -4.92 1.65
CA LEU A 62 25.65 -5.88 2.22
C LEU A 62 26.42 -6.80 3.17
N LEU A 63 25.93 -6.89 4.39
CA LEU A 63 26.44 -7.78 5.43
C LEU A 63 25.40 -8.85 5.72
N SER A 64 25.81 -10.09 5.80
CA SER A 64 25.02 -11.19 6.36
C SER A 64 25.93 -12.06 7.22
N THR A 65 25.34 -12.94 8.03
CA THR A 65 26.10 -13.97 8.74
C THR A 65 26.83 -14.90 7.76
N GLU A 66 26.37 -15.01 6.51
CA GLU A 66 27.03 -15.79 5.45
C GLU A 66 28.16 -15.04 4.71
N GLY A 67 28.38 -13.74 4.96
CA GLY A 67 29.49 -13.01 4.34
C GLY A 67 29.20 -11.55 4.00
N ILE A 68 29.92 -11.06 3.00
CA ILE A 68 29.90 -9.67 2.53
C ILE A 68 29.76 -9.58 1.00
N ASN A 69 29.01 -8.60 0.51
CA ASN A 69 28.93 -8.24 -0.91
C ASN A 69 28.90 -6.71 -1.03
N MET A 70 29.69 -6.13 -1.92
CA MET A 70 29.76 -4.68 -2.05
C MET A 70 30.01 -4.17 -3.46
N PHE A 71 29.47 -2.98 -3.69
CA PHE A 71 29.75 -2.11 -4.81
C PHE A 71 30.04 -0.73 -4.25
N VAL A 72 31.27 -0.23 -4.36
CA VAL A 72 31.71 1.01 -3.73
C VAL A 72 32.54 1.82 -4.71
N ALA A 73 32.32 3.13 -4.74
CA ALA A 73 33.06 4.06 -5.59
C ALA A 73 33.64 5.22 -4.77
N GLY A 74 34.83 5.66 -5.17
CA GLY A 74 35.48 6.83 -4.60
C GLY A 74 36.90 7.03 -5.12
N ALA A 75 37.66 7.89 -4.43
CA ALA A 75 39.08 8.06 -4.73
C ALA A 75 39.84 6.75 -4.43
N GLY A 76 40.77 6.35 -5.32
CA GLY A 76 41.49 5.08 -5.21
C GLY A 76 42.18 4.86 -3.85
N GLU A 77 42.82 5.90 -3.30
CA GLU A 77 43.44 5.83 -1.97
C GLU A 77 42.43 5.51 -0.84
N LYS A 78 41.18 5.94 -0.99
CA LYS A 78 40.11 5.69 -0.02
C LYS A 78 39.53 4.29 -0.16
N ILE A 79 39.47 3.79 -1.40
CA ILE A 79 39.13 2.39 -1.69
C ILE A 79 40.16 1.46 -1.03
N GLU A 80 41.45 1.74 -1.17
CA GLU A 80 42.50 0.95 -0.52
C GLU A 80 42.38 0.96 1.01
N LYS A 81 42.01 2.10 1.61
CA LYS A 81 41.70 2.16 3.06
C LYS A 81 40.54 1.26 3.47
N LEU A 82 39.48 1.21 2.65
CA LEU A 82 38.35 0.31 2.88
C LEU A 82 38.78 -1.16 2.79
N LEU A 83 39.50 -1.54 1.74
CA LEU A 83 39.98 -2.91 1.54
C LEU A 83 40.92 -3.33 2.67
N ALA A 84 41.88 -2.49 3.04
CA ALA A 84 42.81 -2.76 4.15
C ALA A 84 42.08 -2.92 5.49
N LYS A 85 40.95 -2.23 5.69
CA LYS A 85 40.10 -2.41 6.88
C LYS A 85 39.37 -3.75 6.85
N LEU A 86 38.77 -4.10 5.71
CA LEU A 86 38.00 -5.34 5.54
C LEU A 86 38.88 -6.58 5.65
N ARG A 87 40.10 -6.55 5.06
CA ARG A 87 41.05 -7.67 5.11
C ARG A 87 41.59 -8.00 6.50
N LYS A 88 41.31 -7.16 7.52
CA LYS A 88 41.62 -7.46 8.92
C LYS A 88 40.54 -8.29 9.62
N ILE A 89 39.38 -8.46 8.99
CA ILE A 89 38.27 -9.24 9.53
C ILE A 89 38.50 -10.71 9.18
N PRO A 90 38.43 -11.63 10.16
CA PRO A 90 38.59 -13.05 9.89
C PRO A 90 37.68 -13.55 8.76
N GLY A 91 38.25 -14.27 7.79
CA GLY A 91 37.57 -14.81 6.62
C GLY A 91 37.52 -13.86 5.40
N LEU A 92 37.94 -12.60 5.55
CA LEU A 92 37.97 -11.57 4.50
C LEU A 92 39.40 -11.18 4.06
N GLU A 93 40.42 -11.92 4.47
CA GLU A 93 41.84 -11.62 4.23
C GLU A 93 42.16 -11.50 2.73
N ASP A 94 41.57 -12.40 1.93
CA ASP A 94 41.79 -12.49 0.49
C ASP A 94 40.74 -11.73 -0.35
N LEU A 95 40.07 -10.74 0.25
CA LEU A 95 39.05 -9.97 -0.47
C LEU A 95 39.70 -9.22 -1.66
N ALA A 96 39.43 -9.71 -2.87
CA ALA A 96 39.94 -9.18 -4.12
C ALA A 96 38.82 -8.43 -4.87
N PRO A 97 38.94 -7.11 -5.08
CA PRO A 97 37.98 -6.36 -5.85
C PRO A 97 38.23 -6.44 -7.35
N LYS A 98 37.14 -6.39 -8.11
CA LYS A 98 37.16 -6.01 -9.52
C LYS A 98 37.09 -4.51 -9.62
N VAL A 99 37.94 -3.93 -10.45
CA VAL A 99 38.11 -2.48 -10.54
C VAL A 99 37.65 -1.99 -11.91
N SER A 100 36.90 -0.90 -11.93
CA SER A 100 36.53 -0.17 -13.15
C SER A 100 36.58 1.33 -12.89
N LEU A 101 36.79 2.12 -13.93
CA LEU A 101 36.91 3.58 -13.83
C LEU A 101 35.64 4.27 -14.33
N SER A 102 35.31 5.41 -13.72
CA SER A 102 34.25 6.29 -14.19
C SER A 102 34.65 7.75 -13.99
N GLU A 103 34.01 8.66 -14.73
CA GLU A 103 34.24 10.10 -14.58
C GLU A 103 33.62 10.66 -13.30
N THR A 104 32.48 10.08 -12.89
CA THR A 104 31.74 10.49 -11.69
C THR A 104 31.45 9.30 -10.77
N GLN A 105 31.11 9.55 -9.51
CA GLN A 105 30.69 8.49 -8.57
C GLN A 105 29.27 8.01 -8.92
N PRO A 106 29.07 6.74 -9.35
CA PRO A 106 27.80 6.26 -9.88
C PRO A 106 26.78 5.88 -8.78
N PHE A 107 26.88 6.52 -7.61
CA PHE A 107 26.03 6.28 -6.46
C PHE A 107 25.63 7.60 -5.79
N ASN A 108 24.36 7.73 -5.40
CA ASN A 108 23.88 8.93 -4.72
C ASN A 108 24.32 9.01 -3.25
N ARG A 109 24.52 7.87 -2.58
CA ARG A 109 24.83 7.78 -1.14
C ARG A 109 25.56 6.49 -0.81
N MET A 110 26.18 6.47 0.37
CA MET A 110 26.68 5.25 0.98
C MET A 110 25.58 4.52 1.76
N LEU A 111 25.50 3.20 1.60
CA LEU A 111 24.60 2.32 2.33
C LEU A 111 25.38 1.14 2.89
N VAL A 112 25.20 0.85 4.17
CA VAL A 112 25.66 -0.40 4.78
C VAL A 112 24.44 -1.10 5.39
N ARG A 113 24.09 -2.28 4.87
CA ARG A 113 22.83 -2.95 5.21
C ARG A 113 23.08 -4.38 5.67
N ILE A 114 22.40 -4.76 6.75
CA ILE A 114 22.33 -6.15 7.20
C ILE A 114 21.18 -6.83 6.44
N LYS A 115 21.46 -7.99 5.87
CA LYS A 115 20.51 -8.83 5.12
C LYS A 115 20.56 -10.26 5.65
N LYS A 116 19.51 -11.04 5.36
CA LYS A 116 19.52 -12.49 5.60
C LYS A 116 20.55 -13.20 4.73
N GLU A 117 20.72 -12.72 3.50
CA GLU A 117 21.65 -13.26 2.52
C GLU A 117 22.34 -12.09 1.80
N ILE A 118 23.62 -12.23 1.46
CA ILE A 118 24.36 -11.24 0.64
C ILE A 118 23.99 -11.29 -0.83
N ILE A 119 23.40 -12.41 -1.25
CA ILE A 119 22.66 -12.58 -2.50
C ILE A 119 21.44 -13.46 -2.19
N SER A 120 20.24 -12.91 -2.38
CA SER A 120 19.00 -13.60 -2.00
C SER A 120 18.68 -14.74 -2.95
N PHE A 121 18.82 -15.97 -2.46
CA PHE A 121 18.50 -17.19 -3.20
C PHE A 121 17.28 -17.91 -2.62
N GLY A 122 17.06 -17.80 -1.30
CA GLY A 122 15.85 -18.33 -0.65
C GLY A 122 15.84 -19.83 -0.36
N VAL A 123 16.99 -20.50 -0.51
CA VAL A 123 17.17 -21.93 -0.22
C VAL A 123 18.19 -22.11 0.91
N GLU A 124 17.73 -22.51 2.10
CA GLU A 124 18.57 -22.58 3.32
C GLU A 124 19.64 -23.69 3.28
N SER A 125 19.43 -24.73 2.47
CA SER A 125 20.38 -25.85 2.31
C SER A 125 21.66 -25.45 1.57
N ILE A 126 21.67 -24.34 0.84
CA ILE A 126 22.80 -23.90 0.02
C ILE A 126 23.69 -22.96 0.82
N ARG A 127 24.89 -23.42 1.15
CA ARG A 127 25.90 -22.66 1.91
C ARG A 127 27.23 -22.59 1.15
N PRO A 128 27.46 -21.52 0.37
CA PRO A 128 28.68 -21.39 -0.43
C PRO A 128 29.97 -21.33 0.39
N ALA A 129 29.90 -21.02 1.69
CA ALA A 129 31.06 -21.09 2.58
C ALA A 129 31.61 -22.51 2.74
N ASN A 130 30.77 -23.54 2.56
CA ASN A 130 31.16 -24.94 2.73
C ASN A 130 31.61 -25.56 1.40
N TYR A 131 30.88 -25.28 0.33
CA TYR A 131 31.10 -25.88 -0.98
C TYR A 131 30.55 -24.99 -2.09
N THR A 132 31.28 -24.93 -3.20
CA THR A 132 30.88 -24.27 -4.45
C THR A 132 31.27 -25.17 -5.62
N SER A 133 30.48 -25.14 -6.69
CA SER A 133 30.77 -25.93 -7.89
C SER A 133 32.09 -25.52 -8.56
N PRO A 134 32.74 -26.42 -9.32
CA PRO A 134 34.00 -26.16 -10.00
C PRO A 134 34.02 -24.85 -10.80
N LYS A 135 35.16 -24.15 -10.76
CA LYS A 135 35.35 -22.90 -11.51
C LYS A 135 36.07 -23.16 -12.82
N ILE A 136 35.72 -22.41 -13.87
CA ILE A 136 36.45 -22.36 -15.15
C ILE A 136 37.01 -20.97 -15.36
N ALA A 137 38.30 -20.87 -15.72
CA ALA A 137 38.95 -19.58 -16.00
C ALA A 137 38.40 -18.98 -17.30
N ALA A 138 38.40 -17.65 -17.43
CA ALA A 138 37.86 -16.98 -18.61
C ALA A 138 38.58 -17.41 -19.90
N ALA A 139 39.92 -17.45 -19.89
CA ALA A 139 40.72 -17.92 -21.02
C ALA A 139 40.42 -19.39 -21.40
N GLU A 140 40.13 -20.25 -20.43
CA GLU A 140 39.78 -21.65 -20.70
C GLU A 140 38.37 -21.77 -21.31
N LEU A 141 37.39 -21.01 -20.79
CA LEU A 141 36.06 -20.96 -21.37
C LEU A 141 36.12 -20.44 -22.82
N LYS A 142 36.87 -19.36 -23.06
CA LYS A 142 37.09 -18.82 -24.40
C LYS A 142 37.65 -19.89 -25.34
N ARG A 143 38.68 -20.63 -24.90
CA ARG A 143 39.24 -21.73 -25.69
C ARG A 143 38.19 -22.80 -26.03
N TRP A 144 37.37 -23.22 -25.06
CA TRP A 144 36.32 -24.21 -25.32
C TRP A 144 35.29 -23.72 -26.35
N LEU A 145 34.96 -22.42 -26.31
CA LEU A 145 34.05 -21.79 -27.26
C LEU A 145 34.69 -21.67 -28.65
N ASP A 146 35.96 -21.25 -28.74
CA ASP A 146 36.72 -21.15 -29.98
C ASP A 146 36.88 -22.52 -30.67
N GLU A 147 37.05 -23.59 -29.89
CA GLU A 147 37.16 -24.98 -30.37
C GLU A 147 35.80 -25.61 -30.73
N GLY A 148 34.68 -24.93 -30.46
CA GLY A 148 33.34 -25.47 -30.70
C GLY A 148 32.99 -26.67 -29.82
N LYS A 149 33.57 -26.77 -28.62
CA LYS A 149 33.28 -27.85 -27.67
C LYS A 149 31.79 -27.84 -27.31
N PRO A 150 31.09 -28.99 -27.26
CA PRO A 150 29.68 -29.04 -26.93
C PRO A 150 29.47 -28.73 -25.44
N ILE A 151 29.22 -27.47 -25.12
CA ILE A 151 28.92 -26.96 -23.78
C ILE A 151 27.64 -26.14 -23.81
N THR A 152 26.92 -26.11 -22.68
CA THR A 152 25.77 -25.23 -22.49
C THR A 152 26.18 -24.04 -21.62
N LEU A 153 26.00 -22.83 -22.12
CA LEU A 153 26.14 -21.61 -21.32
C LEU A 153 24.79 -21.31 -20.64
N LEU A 154 24.79 -21.03 -19.33
CA LEU A 154 23.56 -20.70 -18.58
C LEU A 154 23.69 -19.34 -17.90
N ASP A 155 22.83 -18.39 -18.30
CA ASP A 155 22.80 -17.06 -17.70
C ASP A 155 21.97 -17.09 -16.41
N THR A 156 22.57 -16.75 -15.27
CA THR A 156 21.89 -16.74 -13.96
C THR A 156 21.37 -15.35 -13.58
N ARG A 157 21.42 -14.40 -14.53
CA ARG A 157 20.98 -13.02 -14.33
C ARG A 157 19.47 -12.83 -14.53
N ASN A 158 18.96 -11.68 -14.08
CA ASN A 158 17.56 -11.32 -14.28
C ASN A 158 17.31 -10.89 -15.73
N ASP A 159 16.06 -10.97 -16.19
CA ASP A 159 15.68 -10.66 -17.58
C ASP A 159 16.14 -9.28 -18.06
N TYR A 160 16.10 -8.26 -17.19
CA TYR A 160 16.56 -6.92 -17.56
C TYR A 160 18.07 -6.87 -17.83
N GLU A 161 18.88 -7.71 -17.17
CA GLU A 161 20.33 -7.78 -17.38
C GLU A 161 20.66 -8.47 -18.70
N VAL A 162 19.92 -9.54 -19.01
CA VAL A 162 20.09 -10.33 -20.24
C VAL A 162 19.74 -9.51 -21.48
N LYS A 163 18.74 -8.62 -21.38
CA LYS A 163 18.35 -7.71 -22.47
C LYS A 163 19.46 -6.76 -22.92
N LEU A 164 20.38 -6.39 -22.03
CA LEU A 164 21.53 -5.54 -22.37
C LEU A 164 22.63 -6.31 -23.12
N GLY A 165 22.75 -7.60 -22.84
CA GLY A 165 23.71 -8.47 -23.52
C GLY A 165 23.88 -9.79 -22.79
N THR A 166 24.35 -10.82 -23.49
CA THR A 166 24.66 -12.15 -22.95
C THR A 166 25.61 -12.91 -23.89
N PHE A 167 26.09 -14.08 -23.47
CA PHE A 167 26.88 -14.94 -24.35
C PHE A 167 26.03 -15.55 -25.48
N LYS A 168 26.63 -15.68 -26.66
CA LYS A 168 26.01 -16.30 -27.85
C LYS A 168 25.51 -17.70 -27.53
N GLY A 169 24.22 -17.93 -27.79
CA GLY A 169 23.59 -19.23 -27.57
C GLY A 169 23.38 -19.61 -26.11
N ALA A 170 23.52 -18.69 -25.16
CA ALA A 170 23.26 -18.97 -23.76
C ALA A 170 21.77 -19.31 -23.51
N VAL A 171 21.55 -20.29 -22.64
CA VAL A 171 20.23 -20.63 -22.11
C VAL A 171 19.83 -19.56 -21.09
N ILE A 172 18.60 -19.05 -21.24
CA ILE A 172 18.04 -17.99 -20.41
C ILE A 172 16.86 -18.57 -19.62
N PRO A 173 16.92 -18.61 -18.27
CA PRO A 173 15.88 -19.20 -17.44
C PRO A 173 14.62 -18.32 -17.26
N HIS A 174 14.62 -17.10 -17.79
CA HIS A 174 13.53 -16.13 -17.75
C HIS A 174 13.05 -15.78 -16.34
N ILE A 175 13.94 -15.19 -15.54
CA ILE A 175 13.68 -14.84 -14.13
C ILE A 175 13.64 -13.32 -13.94
N GLN A 176 12.70 -12.84 -13.14
CA GLN A 176 12.63 -11.43 -12.73
C GLN A 176 13.52 -11.18 -11.52
N THR A 177 13.60 -12.16 -10.62
CA THR A 177 14.47 -12.13 -9.44
C THR A 177 15.26 -13.43 -9.29
N PHE A 178 16.48 -13.35 -8.74
CA PHE A 178 17.32 -14.53 -8.51
C PHE A 178 16.70 -15.59 -7.57
N ARG A 179 15.68 -15.22 -6.76
CA ARG A 179 14.92 -16.17 -5.94
C ARG A 179 14.04 -17.11 -6.76
N GLU A 180 13.73 -16.76 -8.00
CA GLU A 180 12.97 -17.60 -8.92
C GLU A 180 13.86 -18.63 -9.63
N PHE A 181 15.20 -18.49 -9.55
CA PHE A 181 16.13 -19.39 -10.21
C PHE A 181 15.93 -20.87 -9.82
N PRO A 182 15.70 -21.24 -8.55
CA PRO A 182 15.37 -22.62 -8.18
C PRO A 182 14.21 -23.21 -8.97
N ASP A 183 13.11 -22.46 -9.13
CA ASP A 183 11.94 -22.92 -9.86
C ASP A 183 12.16 -22.92 -11.38
N ALA A 184 13.00 -22.02 -11.88
CA ALA A 184 13.37 -21.97 -13.29
C ALA A 184 14.26 -23.14 -13.69
N VAL A 185 15.24 -23.52 -12.85
CA VAL A 185 16.12 -24.68 -13.07
C VAL A 185 15.32 -25.98 -13.19
N ARG A 186 14.30 -26.18 -12.36
CA ARG A 186 13.43 -27.37 -12.41
C ARG A 186 12.66 -27.51 -13.72
N LYS A 187 12.53 -26.42 -14.49
CA LYS A 187 11.85 -26.40 -15.79
C LYS A 187 12.82 -26.56 -16.95
N LEU A 188 14.14 -26.60 -16.70
CA LEU A 188 15.13 -26.80 -17.76
C LEU A 188 15.00 -28.22 -18.34
N PRO A 189 15.33 -28.41 -19.64
CA PRO A 189 15.27 -29.73 -20.26
C PRO A 189 16.15 -30.75 -19.53
N GLU A 190 15.60 -31.94 -19.26
CA GLU A 190 16.31 -33.03 -18.56
C GLU A 190 17.62 -33.41 -19.27
N ALA A 191 17.68 -33.28 -20.59
CA ALA A 191 18.87 -33.54 -21.40
C ALA A 191 20.08 -32.66 -21.04
N LEU A 192 19.88 -31.54 -20.35
CA LEU A 192 20.98 -30.69 -19.87
C LEU A 192 21.70 -31.26 -18.64
N LYS A 193 21.09 -32.18 -17.89
CA LYS A 193 21.68 -32.73 -16.66
C LYS A 193 22.97 -33.50 -16.88
N ASP A 194 23.11 -34.12 -18.05
CA ASP A 194 24.31 -34.87 -18.44
C ASP A 194 25.33 -34.02 -19.23
N GLN A 195 24.93 -32.84 -19.72
CA GLN A 195 25.81 -31.97 -20.51
C GLN A 195 26.73 -31.12 -19.61
N PRO A 196 27.91 -30.72 -20.09
CA PRO A 196 28.70 -29.68 -19.43
C PRO A 196 27.95 -28.34 -19.46
N VAL A 197 27.61 -27.80 -18.29
CA VAL A 197 26.95 -26.50 -18.15
C VAL A 197 27.93 -25.52 -17.51
N VAL A 198 28.17 -24.39 -18.16
CA VAL A 198 28.96 -23.27 -17.62
C VAL A 198 28.01 -22.13 -17.28
N MET A 199 27.83 -21.88 -15.98
CA MET A 199 27.00 -20.78 -15.49
C MET A 199 27.80 -19.49 -15.37
N PHE A 200 27.13 -18.38 -15.62
CA PHE A 200 27.74 -17.06 -15.44
C PHE A 200 26.73 -16.04 -14.89
N CYS A 201 27.27 -14.96 -14.33
CA CYS A 201 26.58 -13.71 -14.05
C CYS A 201 27.60 -12.56 -14.11
N THR A 202 27.19 -11.32 -13.82
CA THR A 202 28.06 -10.14 -13.86
C THR A 202 29.36 -10.35 -13.08
N GLY A 203 29.22 -10.79 -11.82
CA GLY A 203 30.34 -10.83 -10.87
C GLY A 203 30.66 -12.20 -10.28
N GLY A 204 29.96 -13.27 -10.64
CA GLY A 204 30.18 -14.63 -10.11
C GLY A 204 29.36 -15.00 -8.87
N ILE A 205 28.97 -14.04 -8.01
CA ILE A 205 28.30 -14.33 -6.71
C ILE A 205 27.04 -15.20 -6.81
N ARG A 206 26.25 -15.08 -7.89
CA ARG A 206 25.04 -15.91 -8.07
C ARG A 206 25.40 -17.37 -8.35
N CYS A 207 26.44 -17.60 -9.15
CA CYS A 207 26.92 -18.93 -9.53
C CYS A 207 27.39 -19.74 -8.32
N GLU A 208 27.92 -19.08 -7.29
CA GLU A 208 28.33 -19.71 -6.03
C GLU A 208 27.16 -20.38 -5.28
N LYS A 209 25.91 -19.90 -5.48
CA LYS A 209 24.69 -20.54 -4.97
C LYS A 209 23.99 -21.42 -6.02
N ALA A 210 23.94 -20.96 -7.26
CA ALA A 210 23.27 -21.66 -8.35
C ALA A 210 23.88 -23.05 -8.61
N GLY A 211 25.21 -23.16 -8.57
CA GLY A 211 25.89 -24.41 -8.89
C GLY A 211 25.57 -25.56 -7.95
N PRO A 212 25.82 -25.42 -6.63
CA PRO A 212 25.48 -26.47 -5.66
C PRO A 212 23.99 -26.83 -5.68
N PHE A 213 23.12 -25.87 -5.99
CA PHE A 213 21.69 -26.14 -6.18
C PHE A 213 21.42 -26.98 -7.43
N MET A 214 22.02 -26.67 -8.57
CA MET A 214 21.88 -27.48 -9.79
C MET A 214 22.41 -28.91 -9.59
N GLU A 215 23.50 -29.08 -8.86
CA GLU A 215 23.99 -30.41 -8.49
C GLU A 215 22.96 -31.18 -7.64
N GLN A 216 22.29 -30.52 -6.68
CA GLN A 216 21.20 -31.12 -5.90
C GLN A 216 20.00 -31.52 -6.77
N GLU A 217 19.70 -30.76 -7.84
CA GLU A 217 18.65 -31.07 -8.81
C GLU A 217 19.10 -32.11 -9.89
N GLY A 218 20.31 -32.66 -9.75
CA GLY A 218 20.80 -33.82 -10.51
C GLY A 218 21.70 -33.49 -11.71
N PHE A 219 22.16 -32.25 -11.86
CA PHE A 219 23.12 -31.90 -12.91
C PHE A 219 24.53 -32.37 -12.53
N ARG A 220 25.23 -33.01 -13.47
CA ARG A 220 26.49 -33.73 -13.17
C ARG A 220 27.75 -32.93 -13.48
N ASN A 221 27.73 -32.11 -14.53
CA ASN A 221 28.90 -31.43 -15.08
C ASN A 221 28.73 -29.91 -15.01
N ILE A 222 28.64 -29.38 -13.79
CA ILE A 222 28.43 -27.95 -13.55
C ILE A 222 29.77 -27.23 -13.36
N TYR A 223 29.93 -26.14 -14.09
CA TYR A 223 31.04 -25.19 -13.94
C TYR A 223 30.49 -23.79 -13.77
N GLN A 224 31.24 -22.94 -13.08
CA GLN A 224 30.96 -21.51 -13.00
C GLN A 224 32.13 -20.70 -13.56
N LEU A 225 31.82 -19.68 -14.36
CA LEU A 225 32.82 -18.75 -14.88
C LEU A 225 33.47 -17.98 -13.73
N ASP A 226 34.75 -18.21 -13.49
CA ASP A 226 35.50 -17.54 -12.44
C ASP A 226 35.54 -16.03 -12.69
N GLY A 227 35.13 -15.26 -11.68
CA GLY A 227 35.01 -13.81 -11.80
C GLY A 227 33.86 -13.30 -12.68
N GLY A 228 33.05 -14.16 -13.30
CA GLY A 228 31.90 -13.77 -14.11
C GLY A 228 32.25 -12.96 -15.37
N ILE A 229 31.25 -12.29 -15.95
CA ILE A 229 31.37 -11.57 -17.23
C ILE A 229 32.44 -10.48 -17.15
N LEU A 230 32.53 -9.75 -16.03
CA LEU A 230 33.51 -8.65 -15.92
C LEU A 230 34.96 -9.12 -16.02
N LYS A 231 35.29 -10.28 -15.43
CA LYS A 231 36.64 -10.88 -15.54
C LYS A 231 36.88 -11.46 -16.94
N TYR A 232 35.83 -11.99 -17.58
CA TYR A 232 35.92 -12.40 -18.97
C TYR A 232 36.22 -11.23 -19.91
N PHE A 233 35.56 -10.08 -19.72
CA PHE A 233 35.87 -8.87 -20.48
C PHE A 233 37.31 -8.39 -20.26
N GLU A 234 37.79 -8.40 -19.01
CA GLU A 234 39.16 -8.03 -18.66
C GLU A 234 40.22 -8.91 -19.36
N GLU A 235 40.03 -10.23 -19.38
CA GLU A 235 41.03 -11.18 -19.88
C GLU A 235 40.87 -11.51 -21.38
N CYS A 236 39.63 -11.51 -21.88
CA CYS A 236 39.26 -12.04 -23.19
C CYS A 236 38.55 -11.03 -24.11
N GLY A 237 38.20 -9.83 -23.61
CA GLY A 237 37.40 -8.86 -24.36
C GLY A 237 35.97 -9.34 -24.61
N GLY A 238 35.44 -9.06 -25.80
CA GLY A 238 34.03 -9.30 -26.17
C GLY A 238 33.77 -10.60 -26.94
N ASP A 239 34.75 -11.48 -27.06
CA ASP A 239 34.59 -12.71 -27.85
C ASP A 239 33.42 -13.56 -27.32
N HIS A 240 32.59 -14.07 -28.23
CA HIS A 240 31.37 -14.84 -27.94
C HIS A 240 30.29 -14.13 -27.12
N TYR A 241 30.43 -12.84 -26.79
CA TYR A 241 29.44 -12.06 -26.05
C TYR A 241 28.78 -11.02 -26.96
N ASP A 242 27.46 -10.90 -26.89
CA ASP A 242 26.69 -9.90 -27.65
C ASP A 242 26.17 -8.82 -26.70
N GLY A 243 26.36 -7.54 -27.06
CA GLY A 243 25.89 -6.38 -26.30
C GLY A 243 26.84 -5.97 -25.18
N GLU A 244 26.29 -5.51 -24.07
CA GLU A 244 27.02 -4.97 -22.92
C GLU A 244 26.68 -5.74 -21.62
N CYS A 245 27.42 -5.48 -20.55
CA CYS A 245 27.21 -6.13 -19.26
C CYS A 245 26.52 -5.17 -18.28
N PHE A 246 25.33 -5.54 -17.80
CA PHE A 246 24.62 -4.78 -16.79
C PHE A 246 25.41 -4.68 -15.47
N VAL A 247 25.51 -3.47 -14.91
CA VAL A 247 26.12 -3.18 -13.61
C VAL A 247 25.13 -2.48 -12.67
N PHE A 248 25.22 -2.78 -11.38
CA PHE A 248 24.23 -2.39 -10.35
C PHE A 248 24.46 -0.97 -9.81
N ASP A 249 24.73 -0.02 -10.70
CA ASP A 249 24.99 1.39 -10.38
C ASP A 249 24.55 2.31 -11.54
N GLN A 250 24.80 3.62 -11.42
CA GLN A 250 24.31 4.61 -12.40
C GLN A 250 24.85 4.44 -13.82
N ARG A 251 25.93 3.66 -14.01
CA ARG A 251 26.48 3.38 -15.33
C ARG A 251 25.57 2.48 -16.16
N VAL A 252 24.73 1.67 -15.49
CA VAL A 252 23.76 0.72 -16.05
C VAL A 252 24.39 -0.40 -16.88
N GLY A 253 25.22 -0.10 -17.87
CA GLY A 253 25.95 -1.05 -18.71
C GLY A 253 27.44 -0.71 -18.80
N VAL A 254 28.26 -1.72 -19.06
CA VAL A 254 29.65 -1.56 -19.48
C VAL A 254 29.95 -2.41 -20.72
N ASP A 255 30.75 -1.86 -21.63
CA ASP A 255 31.19 -2.55 -22.84
C ASP A 255 32.26 -3.62 -22.53
N PRO A 256 32.66 -4.46 -23.51
CA PRO A 256 33.74 -5.43 -23.32
C PRO A 256 35.11 -4.84 -22.99
N GLY A 257 35.30 -3.52 -23.10
CA GLY A 257 36.46 -2.79 -22.63
C GLY A 257 36.31 -2.24 -21.20
N LEU A 258 35.26 -2.63 -20.48
CA LEU A 258 34.89 -2.15 -19.14
C LEU A 258 34.63 -0.63 -19.06
N ARG A 259 34.22 -0.02 -20.18
CA ARG A 259 33.84 1.40 -20.25
C ARG A 259 32.34 1.55 -20.14
N GLU A 260 31.90 2.63 -19.49
CA GLU A 260 30.50 2.99 -19.38
C GLU A 260 29.87 3.23 -20.76
N THR A 261 28.62 2.79 -20.90
CA THR A 261 27.80 2.86 -22.12
C THR A 261 26.63 3.84 -21.93
N ASP A 262 26.04 4.32 -23.03
CA ASP A 262 24.87 5.22 -23.02
C ASP A 262 23.55 4.54 -22.57
N SER A 263 23.60 3.26 -22.21
CA SER A 263 22.41 2.48 -21.86
C SER A 263 21.78 2.96 -20.57
N ALA A 264 20.46 3.06 -20.59
CA ALA A 264 19.68 3.40 -19.41
C ALA A 264 18.63 2.33 -19.14
N ILE A 265 18.30 2.17 -17.86
CA ILE A 265 17.14 1.39 -17.44
C ILE A 265 16.24 2.29 -16.58
N CYS A 266 14.94 2.07 -16.66
CA CYS A 266 14.04 2.65 -15.69
C CYS A 266 14.22 1.95 -14.35
N PHE A 267 14.75 2.62 -13.34
CA PHE A 267 14.85 2.02 -11.99
C PHE A 267 13.49 1.71 -11.33
N ALA A 268 12.37 2.22 -11.88
CA ALA A 268 11.04 1.92 -11.37
C ALA A 268 10.45 0.61 -11.93
N CYS A 269 10.66 0.32 -13.22
CA CYS A 269 10.09 -0.87 -13.87
C CYS A 269 11.12 -1.81 -14.53
N GLN A 270 12.41 -1.49 -14.44
CA GLN A 270 13.54 -2.23 -15.00
C GLN A 270 13.52 -2.37 -16.54
N ALA A 271 12.66 -1.62 -17.24
CA ALA A 271 12.68 -1.57 -18.69
C ALA A 271 13.98 -0.90 -19.19
N PRO A 272 14.70 -1.51 -20.14
CA PRO A 272 15.70 -0.79 -20.93
C PRO A 272 15.08 0.41 -21.61
N LEU A 273 15.82 1.52 -21.68
CA LEU A 273 15.37 2.78 -22.24
C LEU A 273 16.28 3.16 -23.39
N ASP A 274 15.70 3.29 -24.58
CA ASP A 274 16.42 3.89 -25.71
C ASP A 274 16.53 5.42 -25.55
N LYS A 275 17.21 6.09 -26.48
CA LYS A 275 17.39 7.55 -26.41
C LYS A 275 16.06 8.31 -26.46
N THR A 276 15.06 7.80 -27.17
CA THR A 276 13.74 8.45 -27.24
C THR A 276 12.98 8.31 -25.93
N ASP A 277 13.08 7.15 -25.26
CA ASP A 277 12.54 6.93 -23.92
C ASP A 277 13.21 7.83 -22.88
N GLN A 278 14.52 8.07 -23.03
CA GLN A 278 15.29 8.95 -22.14
C GLN A 278 14.97 10.44 -22.33
N GLU A 279 14.52 10.86 -23.51
CA GLU A 279 14.12 12.23 -23.82
C GLU A 279 12.65 12.53 -23.50
N ASP A 280 11.83 11.49 -23.24
CA ASP A 280 10.41 11.65 -22.93
C ASP A 280 10.20 12.33 -21.58
N SER A 281 9.29 13.32 -21.53
CA SER A 281 8.96 14.07 -20.30
C SER A 281 8.44 13.23 -19.13
N ARG A 282 7.96 12.00 -19.39
CA ARG A 282 7.54 11.02 -18.37
C ARG A 282 8.71 10.22 -17.80
N TYR A 283 9.87 10.28 -18.42
CA TYR A 283 11.10 9.73 -17.86
C TYR A 283 11.65 10.66 -16.80
N VAL A 284 11.52 10.21 -15.56
CA VAL A 284 12.12 10.86 -14.39
C VAL A 284 13.00 9.81 -13.75
N VAL A 285 14.31 10.03 -13.81
CA VAL A 285 15.34 9.10 -13.31
C VAL A 285 14.98 8.66 -11.89
N GLY A 286 14.83 7.35 -11.68
CA GLY A 286 14.48 6.78 -10.37
C GLY A 286 12.98 6.81 -10.01
N VAL A 287 12.11 7.38 -10.84
CA VAL A 287 10.68 7.58 -10.54
C VAL A 287 9.77 6.90 -11.58
N SER A 288 9.96 7.17 -12.86
CA SER A 288 9.13 6.59 -13.94
C SER A 288 9.82 6.65 -15.30
N CYS A 289 9.31 5.89 -16.27
CA CYS A 289 9.61 6.02 -17.69
C CYS A 289 8.29 5.98 -18.50
N PRO A 290 8.32 6.20 -19.82
CA PRO A 290 7.12 6.15 -20.67
C PRO A 290 6.31 4.85 -20.55
N HIS A 291 6.99 3.73 -20.28
CA HIS A 291 6.38 2.41 -20.16
C HIS A 291 5.62 2.21 -18.83
N CYS A 292 6.12 2.80 -17.73
CA CYS A 292 5.55 2.60 -16.40
C CYS A 292 4.87 3.83 -15.79
N PHE A 293 4.91 4.96 -16.48
CA PHE A 293 4.21 6.16 -16.06
C PHE A 293 2.70 5.88 -16.00
N ARG A 294 2.08 6.38 -14.94
CA ARG A 294 0.62 6.37 -14.73
C ARG A 294 0.21 7.74 -14.21
N SER A 295 -0.80 8.32 -14.85
CA SER A 295 -1.45 9.56 -14.43
C SER A 295 -2.18 9.37 -13.11
N GLN A 296 -2.54 10.47 -12.43
CA GLN A 296 -3.30 10.39 -11.18
C GLN A 296 -4.66 9.69 -11.34
N PRO A 297 -5.45 9.96 -12.42
CA PRO A 297 -6.69 9.23 -12.68
C PRO A 297 -6.48 7.72 -12.87
N GLU A 298 -5.44 7.31 -13.61
CA GLU A 298 -5.12 5.89 -13.80
C GLU A 298 -4.74 5.21 -12.48
N LYS A 299 -3.88 5.85 -11.67
CA LYS A 299 -3.51 5.35 -10.34
C LYS A 299 -4.72 5.21 -9.41
N MET A 300 -5.65 6.17 -9.48
CA MET A 300 -6.90 6.13 -8.71
C MET A 300 -7.77 4.97 -9.19
N ALA A 301 -7.95 4.80 -10.50
CA ALA A 301 -8.76 3.72 -11.07
C ALA A 301 -8.20 2.33 -10.74
N GLU A 302 -6.89 2.12 -10.89
CA GLU A 302 -6.20 0.88 -10.49
C GLU A 302 -6.42 0.58 -9.01
N ARG A 303 -6.30 1.59 -8.15
CA ARG A 303 -6.51 1.43 -6.71
C ARG A 303 -7.96 1.10 -6.38
N ILE A 304 -8.92 1.80 -7.00
CA ILE A 304 -10.35 1.52 -6.83
C ILE A 304 -10.66 0.08 -7.23
N ALA A 305 -10.11 -0.40 -8.35
CA ALA A 305 -10.29 -1.78 -8.78
C ALA A 305 -9.75 -2.79 -7.75
N MET A 306 -8.53 -2.57 -7.23
CA MET A 306 -7.96 -3.42 -6.18
C MET A 306 -8.81 -3.43 -4.90
N LEU A 307 -9.33 -2.27 -4.49
CA LEU A 307 -10.19 -2.15 -3.31
C LEU A 307 -11.56 -2.79 -3.53
N GLN A 308 -12.12 -2.67 -4.72
CA GLN A 308 -13.38 -3.30 -5.08
C GLN A 308 -13.25 -4.83 -4.98
N GLU A 309 -12.13 -5.39 -5.45
CA GLU A 309 -11.83 -6.82 -5.30
C GLU A 309 -11.65 -7.22 -3.82
N ALA A 310 -10.96 -6.40 -3.02
CA ALA A 310 -10.81 -6.65 -1.58
C ALA A 310 -12.16 -6.64 -0.85
N ILE A 311 -13.00 -5.64 -1.12
CA ILE A 311 -14.36 -5.54 -0.58
C ILE A 311 -15.20 -6.74 -1.00
N PHE A 312 -15.11 -7.17 -2.26
CA PHE A 312 -15.80 -8.37 -2.73
C PHE A 312 -15.40 -9.61 -1.91
N LYS A 313 -14.09 -9.83 -1.71
CA LYS A 313 -13.57 -10.94 -0.89
C LYS A 313 -14.03 -10.87 0.57
N ILE A 314 -14.11 -9.67 1.16
CA ILE A 314 -14.58 -9.46 2.54
C ILE A 314 -16.09 -9.71 2.68
N THR A 315 -16.86 -9.43 1.64
CA THR A 315 -18.32 -9.54 1.66
C THR A 315 -18.84 -10.90 1.16
N HIS A 316 -17.95 -11.79 0.70
CA HIS A 316 -18.30 -13.11 0.15
C HIS A 316 -17.48 -14.24 0.80
N PRO A 317 -17.94 -14.81 1.93
CA PRO A 317 -19.20 -14.49 2.63
C PRO A 317 -19.09 -13.23 3.51
N LEU A 318 -20.24 -12.67 3.91
CA LEU A 318 -20.29 -11.49 4.77
C LEU A 318 -19.58 -11.73 6.12
N PRO A 319 -18.90 -10.73 6.70
CA PRO A 319 -18.08 -10.94 7.89
C PRO A 319 -18.91 -11.31 9.14
N GLY A 320 -20.19 -10.92 9.18
CA GLY A 320 -21.15 -11.25 10.23
C GLY A 320 -21.97 -12.52 9.97
N SER A 321 -21.76 -13.25 8.86
CA SER A 321 -22.56 -14.45 8.55
C SER A 321 -22.20 -15.68 9.39
N PHE A 322 -21.16 -15.59 10.23
CA PHE A 322 -20.69 -16.67 11.08
C PHE A 322 -21.17 -16.51 12.52
N LEU A 323 -21.38 -17.63 13.21
CA LEU A 323 -21.71 -17.63 14.64
C LEU A 323 -20.50 -17.14 15.45
N LEU A 324 -20.53 -15.89 15.86
CA LEU A 324 -19.43 -15.22 16.53
C LEU A 324 -19.89 -14.58 17.82
N GLU A 325 -19.10 -14.78 18.88
CA GLU A 325 -19.29 -14.03 20.12
C GLU A 325 -19.02 -12.55 19.85
N ASN A 326 -20.02 -11.72 20.14
CA ASN A 326 -19.92 -10.29 19.95
C ASN A 326 -19.67 -9.60 21.28
N ARG A 327 -18.76 -8.63 21.30
CA ARG A 327 -18.41 -7.86 22.50
C ARG A 327 -18.69 -6.39 22.28
N ARG A 328 -19.47 -5.76 23.15
CA ARG A 328 -19.70 -4.31 23.12
C ARG A 328 -19.30 -3.65 24.43
N PRO A 329 -18.50 -2.58 24.37
CA PRO A 329 -18.22 -1.81 25.55
C PRO A 329 -19.43 -0.99 25.99
N VAL A 330 -19.68 -0.99 27.29
CA VAL A 330 -20.57 -0.10 28.01
C VAL A 330 -19.67 0.83 28.83
N ASN A 331 -19.70 2.12 28.51
CA ASN A 331 -18.96 3.14 29.27
C ASN A 331 -19.87 3.66 30.38
N VAL A 332 -19.46 3.50 31.62
CA VAL A 332 -20.19 3.99 32.80
C VAL A 332 -20.04 5.50 32.90
N PRO A 333 -21.13 6.29 32.83
CA PRO A 333 -21.06 7.73 33.03
C PRO A 333 -20.62 8.08 34.44
N ALA A 334 -19.92 9.21 34.60
CA ALA A 334 -19.48 9.68 35.92
C ALA A 334 -20.65 9.89 36.91
N SER A 335 -21.84 10.23 36.39
CA SER A 335 -23.06 10.41 37.21
C SER A 335 -23.59 9.13 37.87
N HIS A 336 -23.11 7.96 37.45
CA HIS A 336 -23.54 6.67 37.97
C HIS A 336 -22.53 6.03 38.94
N GLU A 337 -21.49 6.76 39.33
CA GLU A 337 -20.50 6.25 40.28
C GLU A 337 -21.15 5.80 41.60
N GLY A 338 -20.72 4.65 42.11
CA GLY A 338 -21.20 4.10 43.38
C GLY A 338 -22.55 3.39 43.28
N ARG A 339 -23.18 3.34 42.10
CA ARG A 339 -24.40 2.57 41.85
C ARG A 339 -24.08 1.13 41.46
N THR A 340 -25.10 0.27 41.48
CA THR A 340 -24.96 -1.09 40.94
C THR A 340 -24.92 -1.08 39.41
N LEU A 341 -24.33 -2.12 38.82
CA LEU A 341 -24.30 -2.30 37.38
C LEU A 341 -25.72 -2.41 36.82
N LEU A 342 -26.64 -3.09 37.52
CA LEU A 342 -28.03 -3.24 37.08
C LEU A 342 -28.77 -1.90 37.01
N GLU A 343 -28.73 -1.09 38.07
CA GLU A 343 -29.33 0.26 38.08
C GLU A 343 -28.75 1.12 36.96
N THR A 344 -27.44 1.03 36.77
CA THR A 344 -26.73 1.76 35.71
C THR A 344 -27.19 1.34 34.32
N LEU A 345 -27.38 0.05 34.05
CA LEU A 345 -27.85 -0.44 32.76
C LEU A 345 -29.30 -0.05 32.47
N ILE A 346 -30.17 -0.08 33.49
CA ILE A 346 -31.58 0.32 33.37
C ILE A 346 -31.69 1.81 33.00
N GLU A 347 -30.91 2.67 33.65
CA GLU A 347 -30.95 4.11 33.36
C GLU A 347 -30.30 4.49 32.03
N ILE A 348 -29.19 3.85 31.66
CA ILE A 348 -28.51 4.15 30.38
C ILE A 348 -29.33 3.61 29.19
N PHE A 349 -30.05 2.51 29.38
CA PHE A 349 -30.78 1.82 28.32
C PHE A 349 -32.22 1.47 28.74
N PRO A 350 -33.09 2.49 28.94
CA PRO A 350 -34.45 2.30 29.45
C PRO A 350 -35.37 1.54 28.50
N GLN A 351 -34.96 1.37 27.23
CA GLN A 351 -35.71 0.61 26.22
C GLN A 351 -35.68 -0.91 26.43
N ILE A 352 -34.85 -1.41 27.35
CA ILE A 352 -34.79 -2.84 27.72
C ILE A 352 -35.30 -2.95 29.15
N SER A 353 -36.18 -3.92 29.40
CA SER A 353 -36.83 -4.02 30.71
C SER A 353 -35.83 -4.38 31.82
N PRO A 354 -36.08 -3.94 33.07
CA PRO A 354 -35.27 -4.32 34.23
C PRO A 354 -35.04 -5.83 34.34
N GLU A 355 -36.09 -6.63 34.11
CA GLU A 355 -36.05 -8.09 34.19
C GLU A 355 -35.10 -8.68 33.14
N GLU A 356 -35.08 -8.12 31.93
CA GLU A 356 -34.17 -8.55 30.89
C GLU A 356 -32.71 -8.16 31.21
N TRP A 357 -32.48 -6.98 31.78
CA TRP A 357 -31.14 -6.60 32.23
C TRP A 357 -30.64 -7.49 33.36
N GLU A 358 -31.49 -7.79 34.33
CA GLU A 358 -31.17 -8.71 35.42
C GLU A 358 -30.80 -10.09 34.89
N ALA A 359 -31.62 -10.66 33.98
CA ALA A 359 -31.33 -11.94 33.36
C ALA A 359 -29.99 -11.97 32.60
N ARG A 360 -29.62 -10.85 31.94
CA ARG A 360 -28.31 -10.74 31.25
C ARG A 360 -27.15 -10.69 32.26
N CYS A 361 -27.30 -9.98 33.37
CA CYS A 361 -26.33 -9.93 34.45
C CYS A 361 -26.14 -11.30 35.11
N ASP A 362 -27.24 -11.99 35.42
CA ASP A 362 -27.24 -13.32 36.04
C ASP A 362 -26.64 -14.37 35.11
N ALA A 363 -26.79 -14.21 33.79
CA ALA A 363 -26.13 -15.02 32.77
C ALA A 363 -24.62 -14.71 32.59
N GLY A 364 -24.03 -13.83 33.42
CA GLY A 364 -22.61 -13.51 33.38
C GLY A 364 -22.16 -12.74 32.13
N ARG A 365 -23.06 -12.02 31.46
CA ARG A 365 -22.79 -11.37 30.17
C ARG A 365 -21.99 -10.08 30.26
N PHE A 366 -21.52 -9.68 31.43
CA PHE A 366 -20.75 -8.45 31.61
C PHE A 366 -19.41 -8.78 32.23
N VAL A 367 -18.33 -8.34 31.60
CA VAL A 367 -16.96 -8.58 32.08
C VAL A 367 -16.14 -7.30 32.07
N ASN A 368 -15.12 -7.22 32.89
CA ASN A 368 -14.08 -6.19 32.73
C ASN A 368 -13.14 -6.55 31.56
N TYR A 369 -12.21 -5.66 31.23
CA TYR A 369 -11.19 -5.92 30.20
C TYR A 369 -10.25 -7.10 30.51
N GLY A 370 -10.15 -7.50 31.78
CA GLY A 370 -9.41 -8.69 32.23
C GLY A 370 -10.22 -9.99 32.21
N GLY A 371 -11.49 -9.96 31.76
CA GLY A 371 -12.36 -11.13 31.67
C GLY A 371 -13.10 -11.51 32.96
N THR A 372 -12.97 -10.75 34.03
CA THR A 372 -13.71 -10.99 35.29
C THR A 372 -15.16 -10.55 35.13
N VAL A 373 -16.10 -11.43 35.48
CA VAL A 373 -17.54 -11.13 35.46
C VAL A 373 -17.89 -9.98 36.40
N ARG A 374 -18.85 -9.17 35.97
CA ARG A 374 -19.48 -8.06 36.68
C ARG A 374 -20.96 -8.42 36.83
N GLY A 375 -21.32 -8.96 37.98
CA GLY A 375 -22.72 -9.30 38.30
C GLY A 375 -23.57 -8.06 38.52
N LYS A 376 -24.88 -8.24 38.70
CA LYS A 376 -25.84 -7.15 38.89
C LYS A 376 -25.47 -6.21 40.04
N ASP A 377 -24.95 -6.75 41.14
CA ASP A 377 -24.57 -6.01 42.35
C ASP A 377 -23.17 -5.38 42.29
N HIS A 378 -22.47 -5.50 41.16
CA HIS A 378 -21.16 -4.86 41.00
C HIS A 378 -21.30 -3.34 41.11
N ILE A 379 -20.56 -2.73 42.03
CA ILE A 379 -20.53 -1.28 42.21
C ILE A 379 -19.64 -0.65 41.15
N VAL A 380 -20.25 0.12 40.24
CA VAL A 380 -19.55 0.71 39.10
C VAL A 380 -18.77 1.96 39.51
N ARG A 381 -17.65 2.21 38.82
CA ARG A 381 -16.89 3.47 38.94
C ARG A 381 -17.18 4.39 37.77
N GLY A 382 -17.20 5.71 38.00
CA GLY A 382 -17.31 6.69 36.92
C GLY A 382 -16.19 6.50 35.89
N GLY A 383 -16.54 6.36 34.62
CA GLY A 383 -15.60 6.07 33.53
C GLY A 383 -15.14 4.61 33.43
N GLU A 384 -15.64 3.71 34.28
CA GLU A 384 -15.42 2.27 34.12
C GLU A 384 -15.96 1.80 32.77
N ARG A 385 -15.24 0.88 32.13
CA ARG A 385 -15.64 0.27 30.86
C ARG A 385 -15.91 -1.21 31.07
N VAL A 386 -17.19 -1.55 31.16
CA VAL A 386 -17.68 -2.93 31.21
C VAL A 386 -17.88 -3.42 29.78
N VAL A 387 -17.63 -4.70 29.51
CA VAL A 387 -17.81 -5.31 28.20
C VAL A 387 -18.99 -6.26 28.28
N GLN A 388 -20.05 -5.94 27.55
CA GLN A 388 -21.17 -6.84 27.33
C GLN A 388 -20.78 -7.90 26.30
N ILE A 389 -21.01 -9.17 26.64
CA ILE A 389 -20.85 -10.34 25.79
C ILE A 389 -22.22 -10.75 25.28
N PHE A 390 -22.36 -10.81 23.96
CA PHE A 390 -23.54 -11.31 23.28
C PHE A 390 -23.31 -12.76 22.89
N PRO A 391 -24.33 -13.63 23.07
CA PRO A 391 -24.26 -15.01 22.61
C PRO A 391 -23.87 -15.09 21.12
N PRO A 392 -23.13 -16.13 20.70
CA PRO A 392 -22.82 -16.34 19.29
C PRO A 392 -24.09 -16.37 18.44
N ALA A 393 -24.17 -15.42 17.50
CA ALA A 393 -25.29 -15.31 16.59
C ALA A 393 -24.79 -14.80 15.24
N ALA A 394 -25.39 -15.29 14.16
CA ALA A 394 -25.17 -14.72 12.84
C ALA A 394 -25.91 -13.38 12.76
N GLU A 395 -25.25 -12.40 12.16
CA GLU A 395 -25.88 -11.12 11.87
C GLU A 395 -26.83 -11.27 10.68
N PRO A 396 -27.91 -10.47 10.61
CA PRO A 396 -28.78 -10.47 9.44
C PRO A 396 -27.98 -10.12 8.17
N ALA A 397 -28.46 -10.66 7.04
CA ALA A 397 -27.88 -10.36 5.75
C ALA A 397 -27.98 -8.86 5.43
N VAL A 398 -27.01 -8.36 4.68
CA VAL A 398 -26.94 -6.98 4.18
C VAL A 398 -26.48 -6.99 2.73
N SER A 399 -26.74 -5.91 2.00
CA SER A 399 -26.18 -5.78 0.66
C SER A 399 -24.68 -5.47 0.71
N GLY A 400 -23.89 -6.33 0.07
CA GLY A 400 -22.44 -6.20 -0.08
C GLY A 400 -21.97 -5.38 -1.28
N ASP A 401 -22.89 -4.84 -2.10
CA ASP A 401 -22.59 -4.06 -3.32
C ASP A 401 -22.10 -2.62 -3.01
N ILE A 402 -21.03 -2.56 -2.22
CA ILE A 402 -20.34 -1.33 -1.84
C ILE A 402 -19.42 -0.97 -3.00
N ARG A 403 -19.56 0.25 -3.54
CA ARG A 403 -18.73 0.72 -4.65
C ARG A 403 -17.93 1.94 -4.26
N ILE A 404 -16.64 1.92 -4.53
CA ILE A 404 -15.79 3.09 -4.37
C ILE A 404 -15.88 3.94 -5.64
N LEU A 405 -16.31 5.20 -5.50
CA LEU A 405 -16.51 6.11 -6.64
C LEU A 405 -15.31 7.05 -6.84
N PHE A 406 -14.68 7.46 -5.74
CA PHE A 406 -13.56 8.39 -5.75
C PHE A 406 -12.65 8.16 -4.55
N GLU A 407 -11.34 8.29 -4.76
CA GLU A 407 -10.35 8.27 -3.70
C GLU A 407 -9.21 9.24 -4.00
N ASP A 408 -8.86 10.06 -3.01
CA ASP A 408 -7.58 10.77 -3.00
C ASP A 408 -6.90 10.68 -1.63
N GLU A 409 -5.90 11.52 -1.41
CA GLU A 409 -5.16 11.57 -0.14
C GLU A 409 -6.03 11.99 1.06
N ALA A 410 -7.13 12.71 0.82
CA ALA A 410 -7.96 13.31 1.85
C ALA A 410 -9.24 12.52 2.09
N ILE A 411 -9.92 12.10 1.02
CA ILE A 411 -11.26 11.53 1.09
C ILE A 411 -11.44 10.24 0.29
N LEU A 412 -12.53 9.57 0.62
CA LEU A 412 -13.09 8.41 -0.04
C LEU A 412 -14.59 8.66 -0.22
N VAL A 413 -15.10 8.56 -1.45
CA VAL A 413 -16.53 8.64 -1.75
C VAL A 413 -17.03 7.25 -2.10
N VAL A 414 -18.06 6.82 -1.38
CA VAL A 414 -18.60 5.46 -1.46
C VAL A 414 -20.06 5.53 -1.86
N HIS A 415 -20.47 4.71 -2.81
CA HIS A 415 -21.86 4.35 -2.99
C HIS A 415 -22.23 3.27 -1.96
N LYS A 416 -22.99 3.66 -0.94
CA LYS A 416 -23.52 2.73 0.06
C LYS A 416 -24.76 2.02 -0.51
N PRO A 417 -24.79 0.68 -0.55
CA PRO A 417 -26.00 -0.05 -0.90
C PRO A 417 -26.98 -0.09 0.29
N ALA A 418 -28.13 -0.72 0.10
CA ALA A 418 -29.11 -0.97 1.14
C ALA A 418 -29.69 -2.38 1.00
N PRO A 419 -30.10 -3.03 2.11
CA PRO A 419 -29.89 -2.61 3.49
C PRO A 419 -28.42 -2.76 3.89
N LEU A 420 -27.81 -1.72 4.47
CA LEU A 420 -26.45 -1.77 5.04
C LEU A 420 -26.27 -0.67 6.10
N PRO A 421 -26.14 -1.02 7.40
CA PRO A 421 -25.88 -0.05 8.45
C PRO A 421 -24.51 0.61 8.32
N MET A 422 -24.41 1.88 8.73
CA MET A 422 -23.16 2.63 8.70
C MET A 422 -22.12 2.12 9.71
N HIS A 423 -22.56 1.80 10.93
CA HIS A 423 -21.72 1.38 12.05
C HIS A 423 -22.46 0.35 12.91
N ALA A 424 -21.72 -0.31 13.80
CA ALA A 424 -22.27 -1.29 14.73
C ALA A 424 -23.44 -0.69 15.52
N SER A 425 -24.61 -1.31 15.41
CA SER A 425 -25.86 -0.88 16.05
C SER A 425 -26.84 -2.05 16.10
N GLY A 426 -27.63 -2.15 17.19
CA GLY A 426 -28.65 -3.20 17.32
C GLY A 426 -28.08 -4.61 17.09
N ARG A 427 -28.63 -5.34 16.12
CA ARG A 427 -28.22 -6.69 15.70
C ARG A 427 -27.02 -6.75 14.73
N PHE A 428 -26.47 -5.61 14.33
CA PHE A 428 -25.35 -5.51 13.38
C PHE A 428 -24.05 -5.08 14.09
N HIS A 429 -22.96 -5.78 13.83
CA HIS A 429 -21.64 -5.53 14.38
C HIS A 429 -20.59 -5.45 13.26
N ARG A 430 -20.49 -6.52 12.47
CA ARG A 430 -19.54 -6.69 11.36
C ARG A 430 -20.19 -6.45 9.99
N ASN A 431 -21.47 -6.73 9.84
CA ASN A 431 -22.25 -6.43 8.62
C ASN A 431 -22.60 -4.93 8.58
N THR A 432 -21.57 -4.08 8.56
CA THR A 432 -21.67 -2.63 8.55
C THR A 432 -20.64 -2.03 7.62
N LEU A 433 -20.97 -0.91 6.98
CA LEU A 433 -20.09 -0.23 6.03
C LEU A 433 -18.73 0.10 6.68
N GLN A 434 -18.74 0.61 7.91
CA GLN A 434 -17.52 0.95 8.63
C GLN A 434 -16.61 -0.27 8.85
N HIS A 435 -17.17 -1.42 9.24
CA HIS A 435 -16.37 -2.61 9.51
C HIS A 435 -15.73 -3.14 8.22
N ILE A 436 -16.53 -3.28 7.15
CA ILE A 436 -16.06 -3.77 5.85
C ILE A 436 -14.97 -2.85 5.28
N LEU A 437 -15.15 -1.53 5.34
CA LEU A 437 -14.11 -0.58 4.91
C LEU A 437 -12.88 -0.62 5.82
N ASN A 438 -13.02 -0.85 7.13
CA ASN A 438 -11.85 -0.98 8.01
C ASN A 438 -11.00 -2.18 7.63
N GLU A 439 -11.61 -3.32 7.29
CA GLU A 439 -10.89 -4.50 6.83
C GLU A 439 -10.19 -4.25 5.49
N ALA A 440 -10.89 -3.63 4.53
CA ALA A 440 -10.33 -3.32 3.22
C ALA A 440 -9.14 -2.34 3.27
N TYR A 441 -9.12 -1.43 4.26
CA TYR A 441 -8.09 -0.38 4.39
C TYR A 441 -7.11 -0.60 5.56
N ALA A 442 -7.08 -1.78 6.16
CA ALA A 442 -6.20 -2.08 7.29
C ALA A 442 -4.71 -1.82 6.94
N PRO A 443 -3.90 -1.25 7.86
CA PRO A 443 -4.23 -0.84 9.23
C PRO A 443 -4.71 0.63 9.37
N LYS A 444 -4.95 1.34 8.26
CA LYS A 444 -5.29 2.78 8.26
C LYS A 444 -6.78 2.97 7.94
N TYR A 445 -7.59 2.98 8.98
CA TYR A 445 -9.04 2.98 8.87
C TYR A 445 -9.64 4.33 8.43
N PRO A 446 -10.46 4.36 7.35
CA PRO A 446 -11.20 5.54 6.94
C PRO A 446 -12.28 5.88 7.95
N ARG A 447 -12.61 7.18 8.07
CA ARG A 447 -13.52 7.70 9.10
C ARG A 447 -14.77 8.31 8.46
N PRO A 448 -15.98 7.96 8.90
CA PRO A 448 -17.20 8.46 8.29
C PRO A 448 -17.34 9.94 8.63
N VAL A 449 -17.55 10.77 7.61
CA VAL A 449 -17.77 12.21 7.79
C VAL A 449 -19.23 12.47 8.14
N HIS A 450 -20.14 11.73 7.52
CA HIS A 450 -21.57 11.75 7.80
C HIS A 450 -22.14 10.33 7.72
N ARG A 451 -23.44 10.19 8.00
CA ARG A 451 -24.16 8.92 7.97
C ARG A 451 -25.33 8.97 7.00
N LEU A 452 -25.75 7.78 6.56
CA LEU A 452 -27.04 7.48 5.96
C LEU A 452 -27.73 6.41 6.81
N ASP A 453 -29.06 6.35 6.73
CA ASP A 453 -29.82 5.27 7.38
C ASP A 453 -29.55 3.93 6.66
N SER A 454 -29.79 2.82 7.37
CA SER A 454 -29.46 1.47 6.86
C SER A 454 -30.12 1.17 5.51
N ASN A 455 -31.37 1.60 5.33
CA ASN A 455 -32.16 1.34 4.11
C ASN A 455 -31.93 2.40 3.01
N THR A 456 -31.24 3.50 3.31
CA THR A 456 -30.98 4.57 2.34
C THR A 456 -29.74 4.23 1.52
N THR A 457 -29.82 4.32 0.20
CA THR A 457 -28.68 4.13 -0.70
C THR A 457 -27.99 5.46 -1.03
N GLY A 458 -26.79 5.39 -1.63
CA GLY A 458 -26.15 6.55 -2.27
C GLY A 458 -24.86 7.02 -1.61
N LEU A 459 -24.50 8.27 -1.86
CA LEU A 459 -23.20 8.84 -1.57
C LEU A 459 -22.92 8.97 -0.08
N VAL A 460 -21.77 8.44 0.34
CA VAL A 460 -21.20 8.60 1.68
C VAL A 460 -19.73 8.99 1.58
N VAL A 461 -19.34 10.03 2.31
CA VAL A 461 -17.96 10.49 2.38
C VAL A 461 -17.27 9.97 3.63
N PHE A 462 -16.10 9.40 3.42
CA PHE A 462 -15.14 9.05 4.45
C PHE A 462 -13.87 9.90 4.31
N ALA A 463 -13.25 10.23 5.43
CA ALA A 463 -11.97 10.89 5.50
C ALA A 463 -10.85 9.85 5.72
N ARG A 464 -9.72 10.02 5.02
CA ARG A 464 -8.55 9.14 5.14
C ARG A 464 -7.80 9.29 6.47
N THR A 465 -7.96 10.43 7.13
CA THR A 465 -7.26 10.74 8.39
C THR A 465 -8.18 11.43 9.40
N ARG A 466 -7.78 11.45 10.67
CA ARG A 466 -8.48 12.18 11.73
C ARG A 466 -8.47 13.70 11.48
N HIS A 467 -7.41 14.22 10.87
CA HIS A 467 -7.28 15.62 10.52
C HIS A 467 -8.36 16.04 9.51
N PHE A 468 -8.44 15.33 8.38
CA PHE A 468 -9.46 15.60 7.35
C PHE A 468 -10.88 15.37 7.86
N CYS A 469 -11.10 14.34 8.68
CA CYS A 469 -12.42 14.08 9.26
C CYS A 469 -12.95 15.29 10.04
N ARG A 470 -12.10 15.92 10.87
CA ARG A 470 -12.49 17.09 11.67
C ARG A 470 -12.83 18.30 10.80
N LEU A 471 -12.05 18.54 9.74
CA LEU A 471 -12.28 19.65 8.81
C LEU A 471 -13.59 19.47 8.04
N LEU A 472 -13.87 18.26 7.58
CA LEU A 472 -15.06 17.95 6.79
C LEU A 472 -16.33 17.92 7.66
N GLN A 473 -16.27 17.29 8.85
CA GLN A 473 -17.42 17.23 9.77
C GLN A 473 -17.92 18.62 10.19
N ARG A 474 -17.01 19.59 10.31
CA ARG A 474 -17.37 20.98 10.61
C ARG A 474 -18.32 21.57 9.57
N GLN A 475 -18.11 21.28 8.28
CA GLN A 475 -18.99 21.76 7.21
C GLN A 475 -20.41 21.20 7.32
N PHE A 476 -20.55 19.94 7.76
CA PHE A 476 -21.87 19.33 8.00
C PHE A 476 -22.56 19.95 9.22
N LEU A 477 -21.81 20.29 10.28
CA LEU A 477 -22.34 20.96 11.47
C LEU A 477 -22.78 22.40 11.19
N GLU A 478 -22.05 23.11 10.33
CA GLU A 478 -22.34 24.48 9.92
C GLU A 478 -23.35 24.56 8.75
N SER A 479 -23.92 23.42 8.32
CA SER A 479 -24.86 23.33 7.18
C SER A 479 -24.31 23.93 5.88
N ALA A 480 -23.00 23.86 5.68
CA ALA A 480 -22.28 24.40 4.52
C ALA A 480 -22.16 23.39 3.35
N VAL A 481 -22.77 22.22 3.48
CA VAL A 481 -22.75 21.13 2.48
C VAL A 481 -24.09 21.07 1.77
N ASP A 482 -24.09 21.03 0.43
CA ASP A 482 -25.32 20.78 -0.34
C ASP A 482 -25.52 19.27 -0.46
N LYS A 483 -26.61 18.75 0.13
CA LYS A 483 -26.96 17.33 0.10
C LYS A 483 -28.33 17.17 -0.55
N ARG A 484 -28.37 16.41 -1.64
CA ARG A 484 -29.62 16.16 -2.36
C ARG A 484 -29.93 14.68 -2.49
N TYR A 485 -31.21 14.40 -2.43
CA TYR A 485 -31.77 13.05 -2.43
C TYR A 485 -32.83 12.94 -3.51
N LEU A 486 -32.82 11.85 -4.25
CA LEU A 486 -33.97 11.44 -5.03
C LEU A 486 -34.85 10.58 -4.14
N VAL A 487 -36.14 10.90 -4.10
CA VAL A 487 -37.12 10.18 -3.28
C VAL A 487 -38.39 9.96 -4.07
N ARG A 488 -38.90 8.73 -4.06
CA ARG A 488 -40.21 8.41 -4.62
C ARG A 488 -41.22 8.25 -3.50
N ALA A 489 -42.27 9.06 -3.54
CA ALA A 489 -43.25 9.22 -2.48
C ALA A 489 -44.67 8.88 -2.96
N HIS A 490 -45.54 8.48 -2.03
CA HIS A 490 -46.95 8.24 -2.29
C HIS A 490 -47.72 9.55 -2.54
N GLY A 491 -48.68 9.51 -3.47
CA GLY A 491 -49.54 10.63 -3.79
C GLY A 491 -48.85 11.72 -4.61
N HIS A 492 -49.64 12.72 -5.00
CA HIS A 492 -49.20 13.85 -5.80
C HIS A 492 -49.30 15.14 -4.97
N PRO A 493 -48.17 15.73 -4.52
CA PRO A 493 -48.18 17.04 -3.89
C PRO A 493 -48.81 18.09 -4.81
N GLN A 494 -49.59 19.00 -4.23
CA GLN A 494 -50.29 20.04 -4.98
C GLN A 494 -49.33 21.05 -5.61
N ALA A 495 -48.29 21.44 -4.88
CA ALA A 495 -47.26 22.37 -5.35
C ALA A 495 -46.05 21.64 -5.94
N ASP A 496 -45.40 22.26 -6.92
CA ASP A 496 -44.16 21.76 -7.50
C ASP A 496 -42.95 21.96 -6.58
N ALA A 497 -43.01 22.93 -5.66
CA ALA A 497 -42.01 23.16 -4.64
C ALA A 497 -42.69 23.35 -3.28
N PHE A 498 -42.19 22.68 -2.25
CA PHE A 498 -42.70 22.75 -0.88
C PHE A 498 -41.58 22.43 0.11
N PHE A 499 -41.82 22.64 1.40
CA PHE A 499 -40.83 22.36 2.43
C PHE A 499 -41.51 21.90 3.72
N SER A 500 -40.72 21.32 4.62
CA SER A 500 -41.10 21.05 6.01
C SER A 500 -40.04 21.62 6.94
N GLU A 501 -40.49 22.34 7.97
CA GLU A 501 -39.68 22.81 9.09
C GLU A 501 -40.07 22.15 10.43
N ALA A 502 -40.90 21.11 10.37
CA ALA A 502 -41.40 20.42 11.54
C ALA A 502 -40.23 19.89 12.40
N PRO A 503 -40.13 20.28 13.69
CA PRO A 503 -39.05 19.86 14.57
C PRO A 503 -39.13 18.36 14.88
N ILE A 504 -37.98 17.67 14.90
CA ILE A 504 -37.92 16.21 15.04
C ILE A 504 -37.44 15.83 16.45
N SER A 505 -38.09 14.84 17.06
CA SER A 505 -37.74 14.35 18.40
C SER A 505 -36.25 14.00 18.54
N ALA A 506 -35.63 14.44 19.64
CA ALA A 506 -34.24 14.10 19.94
C ALA A 506 -34.10 12.59 20.22
N GLU A 507 -35.02 12.07 21.02
CA GLU A 507 -35.07 10.68 21.44
C GLU A 507 -35.89 9.80 20.47
N PRO A 508 -35.55 8.51 20.36
CA PRO A 508 -36.35 7.53 19.63
C PRO A 508 -37.71 7.28 20.27
N ASP A 509 -38.73 7.13 19.42
CA ASP A 509 -40.04 6.60 19.79
C ASP A 509 -40.08 5.07 19.57
N VAL A 510 -41.28 4.47 19.50
CA VAL A 510 -41.53 3.05 19.25
C VAL A 510 -40.64 2.51 18.13
N MET A 511 -39.96 1.39 18.41
CA MET A 511 -39.05 0.70 17.48
C MET A 511 -37.89 1.57 16.95
N GLY A 512 -37.53 2.68 17.61
CA GLY A 512 -36.44 3.55 17.20
C GLY A 512 -36.83 4.60 16.17
N THR A 513 -38.14 4.81 15.94
CA THR A 513 -38.64 5.80 14.98
C THR A 513 -38.41 7.22 15.52
N ARG A 514 -38.72 8.22 14.70
CA ARG A 514 -38.66 9.63 15.06
C ARG A 514 -40.03 10.25 14.78
N GLY A 515 -40.49 11.08 15.70
CA GLY A 515 -41.74 11.83 15.57
C GLY A 515 -41.51 13.32 15.40
N ILE A 516 -42.59 14.05 15.15
CA ILE A 516 -42.61 15.51 15.25
C ILE A 516 -42.86 15.90 16.71
N ASP A 517 -42.04 16.81 17.23
CA ASP A 517 -42.14 17.33 18.60
C ASP A 517 -42.04 18.86 18.58
N GLU A 518 -43.19 19.52 18.58
CA GLU A 518 -43.30 20.98 18.51
C GLU A 518 -42.82 21.70 19.78
N SER A 519 -42.70 20.97 20.89
CA SER A 519 -42.26 21.51 22.19
C SER A 519 -40.75 21.53 22.33
N ASP A 520 -40.12 20.36 22.19
CA ASP A 520 -38.70 20.14 22.54
C ASP A 520 -37.92 19.49 21.39
N GLY A 521 -38.52 19.38 20.20
CA GLY A 521 -37.91 18.79 19.04
C GLY A 521 -36.74 19.61 18.49
N LEU A 522 -35.81 18.91 17.85
CA LEU A 522 -34.66 19.52 17.20
C LEU A 522 -35.09 20.21 15.91
N ALA A 523 -34.77 21.50 15.80
CA ALA A 523 -34.98 22.27 14.58
C ALA A 523 -34.44 21.52 13.34
N SER A 524 -35.28 21.42 12.33
CA SER A 524 -34.98 20.68 11.10
C SER A 524 -35.65 21.32 9.90
N ARG A 525 -35.01 21.24 8.72
CA ARG A 525 -35.58 21.76 7.47
C ARG A 525 -35.27 20.85 6.29
N THR A 526 -36.30 20.54 5.50
CA THR A 526 -36.15 19.85 4.21
C THR A 526 -36.97 20.57 3.15
N ASP A 527 -36.31 20.92 2.06
CA ASP A 527 -36.91 21.52 0.87
C ASP A 527 -37.13 20.43 -0.19
N PHE A 528 -38.31 20.39 -0.80
CA PHE A 528 -38.71 19.40 -1.80
C PHE A 528 -39.05 20.06 -3.13
N GLN A 529 -38.59 19.46 -4.21
CA GLN A 529 -38.90 19.85 -5.58
C GLN A 529 -39.46 18.65 -6.33
N VAL A 530 -40.66 18.79 -6.91
CA VAL A 530 -41.24 17.78 -7.78
C VAL A 530 -40.44 17.70 -9.07
N ILE A 531 -39.94 16.50 -9.37
CA ILE A 531 -39.30 16.17 -10.65
C ILE A 531 -40.35 15.62 -11.60
N LYS A 532 -41.15 14.65 -11.13
CA LYS A 532 -42.15 13.98 -11.96
C LYS A 532 -43.30 13.42 -11.10
N ARG A 533 -44.53 13.72 -11.47
CA ARG A 533 -45.73 12.98 -11.02
C ARG A 533 -45.91 11.77 -11.94
N CYS A 534 -46.00 10.58 -11.38
CA CYS A 534 -46.10 9.32 -12.11
C CYS A 534 -47.57 8.88 -12.24
N ASP A 535 -47.88 8.17 -13.32
CA ASP A 535 -49.24 7.70 -13.63
C ASP A 535 -49.76 6.66 -12.62
N ASP A 536 -48.87 6.01 -11.87
CA ASP A 536 -49.21 5.05 -10.81
C ASP A 536 -49.54 5.70 -9.46
N GLY A 537 -49.79 7.02 -9.45
CA GLY A 537 -50.17 7.76 -8.24
C GLY A 537 -49.00 8.09 -7.30
N THR A 538 -47.76 7.88 -7.73
CA THR A 538 -46.55 8.25 -6.98
C THR A 538 -45.90 9.51 -7.54
N THR A 539 -44.97 10.11 -6.79
CA THR A 539 -44.19 11.28 -7.24
C THR A 539 -42.70 11.05 -7.00
N LEU A 540 -41.88 11.35 -8.01
CA LEU A 540 -40.43 11.51 -7.87
C LEU A 540 -40.10 12.95 -7.47
N LEU A 541 -39.39 13.10 -6.36
CA LEU A 541 -38.99 14.38 -5.78
C LEU A 541 -37.46 14.44 -5.65
N GLU A 542 -36.91 15.64 -5.76
CA GLU A 542 -35.61 15.98 -5.17
C GLU A 542 -35.84 16.58 -3.78
N ALA A 543 -35.18 16.03 -2.76
CA ALA A 543 -35.15 16.59 -1.42
C ALA A 543 -33.76 17.18 -1.12
N LYS A 544 -33.73 18.44 -0.71
CA LYS A 544 -32.54 19.14 -0.22
C LYS A 544 -32.61 19.28 1.29
N LEU A 545 -31.57 18.82 1.98
CA LEU A 545 -31.49 18.92 3.43
C LEU A 545 -30.89 20.27 3.87
N GLY A 546 -31.62 21.00 4.71
CA GLY A 546 -31.07 22.12 5.49
C GLY A 546 -30.43 21.67 6.80
N THR A 547 -30.80 20.49 7.29
CA THR A 547 -30.28 19.85 8.51
C THR A 547 -30.13 18.34 8.33
N GLY A 548 -29.48 17.64 9.26
CA GLY A 548 -29.23 16.19 9.17
C GLY A 548 -29.75 15.39 10.36
N ARG A 549 -31.06 15.42 10.66
CA ARG A 549 -31.67 14.61 11.72
C ARG A 549 -31.94 13.17 11.26
N THR A 550 -31.99 12.24 12.20
CA THR A 550 -32.31 10.83 11.93
C THR A 550 -33.69 10.72 11.27
N ASN A 551 -33.81 9.94 10.20
CA ASN A 551 -35.06 9.75 9.43
C ASN A 551 -35.71 11.02 8.85
N GLN A 552 -35.02 12.18 8.81
CA GLN A 552 -35.64 13.48 8.56
C GLN A 552 -36.54 13.54 7.31
N ILE A 553 -36.03 13.15 6.13
CA ILE A 553 -36.79 13.17 4.87
C ILE A 553 -38.05 12.30 4.98
N ARG A 554 -37.92 11.13 5.61
CA ARG A 554 -38.99 10.13 5.74
C ARG A 554 -40.11 10.67 6.64
N VAL A 555 -39.76 11.21 7.81
CA VAL A 555 -40.71 11.78 8.78
C VAL A 555 -41.42 13.00 8.19
N HIS A 556 -40.69 13.92 7.57
CA HIS A 556 -41.28 15.12 6.97
C HIS A 556 -42.27 14.77 5.86
N LEU A 557 -41.89 13.88 4.95
CA LEU A 557 -42.80 13.44 3.88
C LEU A 557 -44.01 12.68 4.42
N TRP A 558 -43.82 11.85 5.45
CA TRP A 558 -44.93 11.14 6.11
C TRP A 558 -45.93 12.08 6.78
N GLU A 559 -45.45 13.09 7.51
CA GLU A 559 -46.31 14.10 8.14
C GLU A 559 -47.07 14.92 7.10
N LEU A 560 -46.42 15.24 5.98
CA LEU A 560 -47.06 15.90 4.84
C LEU A 560 -48.05 15.00 4.07
N GLY A 561 -48.25 13.74 4.48
CA GLY A 561 -49.18 12.81 3.85
C GLY A 561 -48.63 12.09 2.60
N HIS A 562 -47.32 12.16 2.39
CA HIS A 562 -46.62 11.61 1.22
C HIS A 562 -45.51 10.62 1.61
N PRO A 563 -45.78 9.52 2.36
CA PRO A 563 -44.74 8.58 2.78
C PRO A 563 -43.87 8.08 1.63
N VAL A 564 -42.61 7.77 1.95
CA VAL A 564 -41.66 7.22 0.98
C VAL A 564 -42.07 5.80 0.59
N ILE A 565 -42.00 5.49 -0.70
CA ILE A 565 -42.28 4.14 -1.21
C ILE A 565 -41.26 3.14 -0.63
N GLY A 566 -41.76 2.00 -0.13
CA GLY A 566 -40.92 0.95 0.46
C GLY A 566 -40.40 1.28 1.87
N ASP A 567 -40.96 2.29 2.54
CA ASP A 567 -40.60 2.59 3.92
C ASP A 567 -41.22 1.57 4.90
N PRO A 568 -40.42 0.82 5.67
CA PRO A 568 -40.95 -0.18 6.59
C PRO A 568 -41.49 0.41 7.89
N ALA A 569 -41.17 1.67 8.21
CA ALA A 569 -41.50 2.29 9.49
C ALA A 569 -42.58 3.37 9.37
N TYR A 570 -42.58 4.18 8.32
CA TYR A 570 -43.53 5.27 8.11
C TYR A 570 -44.52 4.91 7.00
N LEU A 571 -45.61 4.24 7.36
CA LEU A 571 -46.58 3.66 6.42
C LEU A 571 -47.66 4.67 6.01
N THR A 572 -48.46 4.33 4.99
CA THR A 572 -49.66 5.09 4.62
C THR A 572 -50.66 5.18 5.77
N ASP A 573 -51.58 6.14 5.68
CA ASP A 573 -52.59 6.43 6.72
C ASP A 573 -52.01 6.81 8.09
N ARG A 574 -50.78 7.37 8.12
CA ARG A 574 -50.07 7.75 9.35
C ARG A 574 -49.92 6.61 10.36
N LYS A 575 -49.71 5.39 9.86
CA LYS A 575 -49.40 4.21 10.69
C LYS A 575 -47.89 4.03 10.84
N ILE A 576 -47.47 3.61 12.03
CA ILE A 576 -46.10 3.19 12.30
C ILE A 576 -46.00 1.67 12.04
N GLY A 577 -45.00 1.27 11.26
CA GLY A 577 -44.72 -0.13 10.97
C GLY A 577 -44.04 -0.87 12.13
N ASP A 578 -43.94 -2.19 12.00
CA ASP A 578 -43.40 -3.09 13.01
C ASP A 578 -41.89 -3.36 12.86
N LYS A 579 -41.27 -2.86 11.77
CA LYS A 579 -39.85 -3.08 11.46
C LYS A 579 -39.16 -1.79 10.99
N GLN A 580 -37.85 -1.72 11.21
CA GLN A 580 -37.04 -0.58 10.76
C GLN A 580 -36.02 -0.90 9.69
N THR A 581 -35.48 -2.11 9.68
CA THR A 581 -34.45 -2.51 8.70
C THR A 581 -35.08 -3.51 7.76
N LEU A 582 -34.98 -3.23 6.47
CA LEU A 582 -35.39 -4.15 5.41
C LEU A 582 -34.45 -5.35 5.37
N GLU A 583 -34.96 -6.51 4.99
CA GLU A 583 -34.14 -7.64 4.57
C GLU A 583 -33.70 -7.43 3.10
N VAL A 584 -32.74 -8.23 2.61
CA VAL A 584 -32.14 -8.00 1.27
C VAL A 584 -33.15 -8.24 0.14
N GLU A 585 -34.13 -9.11 0.37
CA GLU A 585 -35.16 -9.51 -0.57
C GLU A 585 -36.40 -8.60 -0.55
N ASP A 586 -36.52 -7.72 0.45
CA ASP A 586 -37.64 -6.80 0.57
C ASP A 586 -37.60 -5.72 -0.54
N PRO A 587 -38.75 -5.19 -0.99
CA PRO A 587 -38.77 -4.00 -1.84
C PRO A 587 -38.00 -2.84 -1.20
N PRO A 588 -37.08 -2.19 -1.93
CA PRO A 588 -36.19 -1.20 -1.34
C PRO A 588 -36.93 0.09 -0.97
N LEU A 589 -36.47 0.74 0.10
CA LEU A 589 -36.81 2.13 0.38
C LEU A 589 -36.35 3.00 -0.81
N GLN A 590 -37.28 3.68 -1.46
CA GLN A 590 -36.99 4.51 -2.63
C GLN A 590 -36.49 5.89 -2.23
N LEU A 591 -35.34 5.92 -1.55
CA LEU A 591 -34.61 7.09 -1.10
C LEU A 591 -33.11 6.92 -1.41
N HIS A 592 -32.57 7.80 -2.23
CA HIS A 592 -31.20 7.72 -2.74
C HIS A 592 -30.46 9.05 -2.57
N ALA A 593 -29.36 9.05 -1.82
CA ALA A 593 -28.46 10.20 -1.69
C ALA A 593 -27.66 10.36 -2.99
N TRP A 594 -28.19 11.13 -3.94
CA TRP A 594 -27.72 11.11 -5.33
C TRP A 594 -26.66 12.16 -5.65
N LYS A 595 -26.59 13.23 -4.86
CA LYS A 595 -25.69 14.37 -5.13
C LYS A 595 -25.17 15.01 -3.85
N LEU A 596 -23.88 15.32 -3.83
CA LEU A 596 -23.20 15.93 -2.68
C LEU A 596 -22.17 16.98 -3.14
N SER A 597 -22.26 18.20 -2.59
CA SER A 597 -21.27 19.26 -2.84
C SER A 597 -20.64 19.75 -1.54
N LEU A 598 -19.30 19.74 -1.46
CA LEU A 598 -18.54 20.17 -0.29
C LEU A 598 -17.20 20.84 -0.66
N ASN A 599 -16.56 21.51 0.30
CA ASN A 599 -15.23 22.09 0.10
C ASN A 599 -14.16 21.10 0.58
N ILE A 600 -13.12 20.89 -0.23
CA ILE A 600 -12.01 19.97 0.07
C ILE A 600 -10.70 20.73 -0.11
N LEU A 601 -10.00 21.02 0.99
CA LEU A 601 -8.75 21.79 0.97
C LEU A 601 -8.95 23.12 0.22
N GLU A 602 -8.16 23.38 -0.82
CA GLU A 602 -8.26 24.57 -1.68
C GLU A 602 -9.35 24.45 -2.76
N ARG A 603 -9.92 23.25 -2.94
CA ARG A 603 -10.96 22.98 -3.95
C ARG A 603 -12.32 23.35 -3.36
N ARG A 604 -12.92 24.42 -3.87
CA ARG A 604 -14.25 24.87 -3.46
C ARG A 604 -15.34 24.24 -4.34
N GLY A 605 -16.44 23.84 -3.71
CA GLY A 605 -17.63 23.33 -4.41
C GLY A 605 -17.38 22.03 -5.18
N VAL A 606 -16.57 21.11 -4.64
CA VAL A 606 -16.38 19.80 -5.27
C VAL A 606 -17.69 19.03 -5.20
N GLU A 607 -18.17 18.60 -6.36
CA GLU A 607 -19.44 17.91 -6.55
C GLU A 607 -19.21 16.44 -6.91
N PHE A 608 -19.99 15.56 -6.28
CA PHE A 608 -20.00 14.12 -6.49
C PHE A 608 -21.41 13.60 -6.76
#